data_AF-A0A0H4C971-F1
#
_entry.id   AF-A0A0H4C971-F1
#
_cell.length_a   1.000
_cell.length_b   1.000
_cell.length_c   1.000
_cell.angle_alpha   90.00
_cell.angle_beta   90.00
_cell.angle_gamma   90.00
#
_symmetry.space_group_name_H-M   'P 1'
#
loop_
_entity.id
_entity.type
_entity.pdbx_description
1 polymer ?
#
loop_
_entity_poly.entity_id
_entity_poly.type
_entity_poly.pdbx_seq_one_letter_code
_entity_poly.pdbx_strand_id
1 'polypeptide(L)'
;MDRRETAALLAYIGRLDPRTIRTDHAEARDQIAQWHELLEEVPLATPHGWDACVVARRHIRLSAYQILPADIARPWESYKRDRLHRHTDPTPLADPDDQAAWTAELVGTRRAVATGTAQPVAYRQLTGRRADPRLGARLEQVGSCIPPEARAALAPFRRARAAREAALAQGQPDALSVRCDWCQAPAGEPCRRRRIGPDGFARGSAVRDEPHPCRKDLAATQQGQQTAMA
;
A
#
# COMPACT_ATOMS: atom_id res chain seq x y z
N MET A 1 -2.74 -13.49 29.92
CA MET A 1 -2.51 -14.88 30.33
C MET A 1 -3.11 -15.01 31.71
N ASP A 2 -3.96 -15.99 31.96
CA ASP A 2 -4.42 -16.21 33.33
C ASP A 2 -3.29 -16.81 34.20
N ARG A 3 -3.48 -16.86 35.52
CA ARG A 3 -2.45 -17.40 36.44
C ARG A 3 -2.10 -18.87 36.16
N ARG A 4 -3.04 -19.68 35.66
CA ARG A 4 -2.81 -21.11 35.37
C ARG A 4 -1.96 -21.26 34.12
N GLU A 5 -2.26 -20.48 33.08
CA GLU A 5 -1.47 -20.40 31.86
C GLU A 5 -0.05 -19.88 32.17
N THR A 6 0.09 -18.87 33.04
CA THR A 6 1.41 -18.37 33.49
C THR A 6 2.20 -19.46 34.21
N ALA A 7 1.55 -20.22 35.10
CA ALA A 7 2.18 -21.36 35.77
C ALA A 7 2.61 -22.44 34.76
N ALA A 8 1.78 -22.74 33.76
CA ALA A 8 2.10 -23.70 32.70
C ALA A 8 3.29 -23.23 31.85
N LEU A 9 3.37 -21.93 31.52
CA LEU A 9 4.51 -21.33 30.82
C LEU A 9 5.79 -21.42 31.65
N LEU A 10 5.74 -21.07 32.94
CA LEU A 10 6.89 -21.19 33.86
C LEU A 10 7.35 -22.64 34.00
N ALA A 11 6.43 -23.60 34.09
CA ALA A 11 6.77 -25.02 34.13
C ALA A 11 7.43 -25.48 32.81
N TYR A 12 6.97 -24.97 31.67
CA TYR A 12 7.61 -25.23 30.37
C TYR A 12 9.01 -24.63 30.28
N ILE A 13 9.19 -23.39 30.73
CA ILE A 13 10.49 -22.72 30.80
C ILE A 13 11.44 -23.51 31.68
N GLY A 14 11.02 -23.93 32.88
CA GLY A 14 11.86 -24.71 33.81
C GLY A 14 12.32 -26.06 33.24
N ARG A 15 11.51 -26.70 32.38
CA ARG A 15 11.94 -27.91 31.66
C ARG A 15 13.05 -27.65 30.64
N LEU A 16 13.12 -26.44 30.08
CA LEU A 16 14.14 -26.05 29.09
C LEU A 16 15.37 -25.40 29.72
N ASP A 17 15.19 -24.63 30.79
CA ASP A 17 16.23 -23.99 31.57
C ASP A 17 16.03 -24.28 33.07
N PRO A 18 16.65 -25.35 33.59
CA PRO A 18 16.48 -25.76 34.99
C PRO A 18 16.84 -24.69 36.03
N ARG A 19 17.62 -23.65 35.64
CA ARG A 19 18.01 -22.55 36.53
C ARG A 19 16.82 -21.69 36.98
N THR A 20 15.67 -21.79 36.31
CA THR A 20 14.46 -21.02 36.64
C THR A 20 13.50 -21.77 37.56
N ILE A 21 13.77 -23.04 37.87
CA ILE A 21 12.89 -23.88 38.72
C ILE A 21 12.95 -23.36 40.17
N ARG A 22 11.78 -23.23 40.80
CA ARG A 22 11.64 -22.98 42.24
C ARG A 22 11.19 -24.27 42.92
N THR A 23 11.94 -24.68 43.96
CA THR A 23 11.64 -25.89 44.75
C THR A 23 10.73 -25.60 45.93
N ASP A 24 10.72 -24.36 46.42
CA ASP A 24 9.80 -23.92 47.46
C ASP A 24 8.44 -23.51 46.88
N HIS A 25 7.36 -23.93 47.54
CA HIS A 25 6.00 -23.67 47.10
C HIS A 25 5.57 -22.21 47.24
N ALA A 26 6.09 -21.48 48.23
CA ALA A 26 5.80 -20.05 48.39
C ALA A 26 6.54 -19.25 47.32
N GLU A 27 7.82 -19.52 47.09
CA GLU A 27 8.60 -18.90 46.02
C GLU A 27 7.98 -19.12 44.63
N ALA A 28 7.50 -20.33 44.34
CA ALA A 28 6.82 -20.63 43.08
C ALA A 28 5.52 -19.81 42.92
N ARG A 29 4.74 -19.66 44.01
CA ARG A 29 3.51 -18.86 44.01
C ARG A 29 3.81 -17.39 43.74
N ASP A 30 4.85 -16.85 44.39
CA ASP A 30 5.25 -15.46 44.22
C ASP A 30 5.81 -15.20 42.82
N GLN A 31 6.56 -16.15 42.26
CA GLN A 31 7.02 -16.08 40.87
C GLN A 31 5.85 -16.06 39.88
N ILE A 32 4.83 -16.89 40.08
CA ILE A 32 3.61 -16.87 39.24
C ILE A 32 2.90 -15.52 39.36
N ALA A 33 2.77 -14.97 40.57
CA ALA A 33 2.13 -13.68 40.78
C ALA A 33 2.88 -12.55 40.06
N GLN A 34 4.21 -12.49 40.21
CA GLN A 34 5.06 -11.51 39.53
C GLN A 34 5.00 -11.62 38.01
N TRP A 35 5.05 -12.85 37.47
CA TRP A 35 4.93 -13.04 36.02
C TRP A 35 3.54 -12.67 35.50
N HIS A 36 2.49 -13.01 36.25
CA HIS A 36 1.12 -12.67 35.88
C HIS A 36 0.91 -11.15 35.82
N GLU A 37 1.48 -10.39 36.75
CA GLU A 37 1.35 -8.92 36.75
C GLU A 37 1.79 -8.30 35.41
N LEU A 38 2.87 -8.80 34.81
CA LEU A 38 3.33 -8.28 33.52
C LEU A 38 2.68 -8.96 32.31
N LEU A 39 2.16 -10.17 32.46
CA LEU A 39 1.65 -10.99 31.35
C LEU A 39 0.11 -11.13 31.33
N GLU A 40 -0.61 -10.41 32.19
CA GLU A 40 -2.07 -10.46 32.28
C GLU A 40 -2.74 -10.21 30.92
N GLU A 41 -2.26 -9.25 30.15
CA GLU A 41 -2.80 -8.92 28.82
C GLU A 41 -2.16 -9.72 27.66
N VAL A 42 -1.19 -10.59 27.94
CA VAL A 42 -0.47 -11.37 26.93
C VAL A 42 -1.15 -12.73 26.78
N PRO A 43 -1.74 -13.10 25.64
CA PRO A 43 -2.29 -14.44 25.49
C PRO A 43 -1.18 -15.49 25.46
N LEU A 44 -1.46 -16.72 25.92
CA LEU A 44 -0.50 -17.84 25.80
C LEU A 44 -0.21 -18.16 24.33
N ALA A 45 -1.27 -18.20 23.52
CA ALA A 45 -1.18 -18.31 22.07
C ALA A 45 -2.38 -17.59 21.42
N THR A 46 -2.23 -17.20 20.15
CA THR A 46 -3.36 -16.75 19.32
C THR A 46 -3.52 -17.68 18.12
N PRO A 47 -4.72 -17.76 17.51
CA PRO A 47 -4.92 -18.50 16.25
C PRO A 47 -4.13 -17.95 15.05
N HIS A 48 -3.33 -16.91 15.25
CA HIS A 48 -2.75 -16.08 14.20
C HIS A 48 -1.24 -15.89 14.40
N GLY A 49 -0.57 -16.91 14.93
CA GLY A 49 0.89 -17.04 14.91
C GLY A 49 1.62 -16.48 16.12
N TRP A 50 0.92 -15.97 17.15
CA TRP A 50 1.55 -15.69 18.45
C TRP A 50 1.56 -16.94 19.32
N ASP A 51 2.70 -17.24 19.95
CA ASP A 51 2.87 -18.32 20.92
C ASP A 51 4.01 -17.98 21.90
N ALA A 52 3.68 -17.82 23.18
CA ALA A 52 4.64 -17.47 24.22
C ALA A 52 5.69 -18.57 24.47
N CYS A 53 5.34 -19.84 24.29
CA CYS A 53 6.28 -20.97 24.42
C CYS A 53 7.32 -20.97 23.29
N VAL A 54 6.95 -20.54 22.09
CA VAL A 54 7.89 -20.36 20.97
C VAL A 54 8.85 -19.20 21.25
N VAL A 55 8.34 -18.07 21.74
CA VAL A 55 9.16 -16.92 22.15
C VAL A 55 10.14 -17.32 23.26
N ALA A 56 9.65 -18.01 24.30
CA ALA A 56 10.48 -18.50 25.40
C ALA A 56 11.59 -19.44 24.93
N ARG A 57 11.25 -20.42 24.07
CA ARG A 57 12.23 -21.34 23.48
C ARG A 57 13.28 -20.59 22.67
N ARG A 58 12.87 -19.58 21.88
CA ARG A 58 13.79 -18.76 21.09
C ARG A 58 14.75 -17.98 21.98
N HIS A 59 14.26 -17.37 23.07
CA HIS A 59 15.10 -16.65 24.03
C HIS A 59 16.15 -17.58 24.63
N ILE A 60 15.74 -18.72 25.18
CA ILE A 60 16.65 -19.69 25.83
C ILE A 60 17.72 -20.20 24.86
N ARG A 61 17.39 -20.34 23.57
CA ARG A 61 18.36 -20.76 22.54
C ARG A 61 19.39 -19.70 22.18
N LEU A 62 19.03 -18.41 22.28
CA LEU A 62 19.83 -17.30 21.75
C LEU A 62 20.52 -16.49 22.85
N SER A 63 20.03 -16.56 24.08
CA SER A 63 20.50 -15.78 25.22
C SER A 63 21.10 -16.69 26.28
N ALA A 64 22.25 -16.29 26.82
CA ALA A 64 22.84 -16.96 27.99
C ALA A 64 22.13 -16.59 29.31
N TYR A 65 21.38 -15.49 29.31
CA TYR A 65 20.68 -14.96 30.48
C TYR A 65 19.36 -15.67 30.73
N GLN A 66 18.96 -15.78 32.00
CA GLN A 66 17.65 -16.29 32.38
C GLN A 66 16.54 -15.45 31.75
N ILE A 67 15.47 -16.12 31.33
CA ILE A 67 14.31 -15.44 30.76
C ILE A 67 13.54 -14.69 31.84
N LEU A 68 13.12 -13.47 31.51
CA LEU A 68 12.29 -12.62 32.34
C LEU A 68 10.90 -12.46 31.70
N PRO A 69 9.86 -12.06 32.46
CA PRO A 69 8.54 -11.83 31.88
C PRO A 69 8.57 -10.76 30.76
N ALA A 70 9.47 -9.78 30.86
CA ALA A 70 9.67 -8.73 29.86
C ALA A 70 10.13 -9.28 28.49
N ASP A 71 10.83 -10.42 28.47
CA ASP A 71 11.28 -11.08 27.25
C ASP A 71 10.13 -11.77 26.49
N ILE A 72 8.95 -11.89 27.12
CA ILE A 72 7.70 -12.32 26.48
C ILE A 72 6.81 -11.10 26.16
N ALA A 73 6.67 -10.17 27.10
CA ALA A 73 5.81 -8.99 26.94
C ALA A 73 6.26 -8.08 25.79
N ARG A 74 7.57 -7.84 25.62
CA ARG A 74 8.07 -6.95 24.56
C ARG A 74 7.86 -7.52 23.14
N PRO A 75 8.13 -8.81 22.87
CA PRO A 75 7.72 -9.42 21.62
C PRO A 75 6.22 -9.38 21.37
N TRP A 76 5.38 -9.51 22.41
CA TRP A 76 3.93 -9.36 22.28
C TRP A 76 3.55 -7.97 21.80
N GLU A 77 4.09 -6.92 22.41
CA GLU A 77 3.85 -5.55 21.97
C GLU A 77 4.30 -5.31 20.52
N SER A 78 5.43 -5.90 20.13
CA SER A 78 5.90 -5.85 18.74
C SER A 78 4.95 -6.56 17.79
N TYR A 79 4.44 -7.74 18.18
CA TYR A 79 3.44 -8.48 17.43
C TYR A 79 2.13 -7.70 17.29
N LYS A 80 1.60 -7.10 18.36
CA LYS A 80 0.41 -6.23 18.31
C LYS A 80 0.60 -5.08 17.35
N ARG A 81 1.73 -4.38 17.45
CA ARG A 81 2.06 -3.23 16.58
C ARG A 81 2.14 -3.63 15.12
N ASP A 82 2.83 -4.72 14.81
CA ASP A 82 2.97 -5.26 13.46
C ASP A 82 1.61 -5.63 12.84
N ARG A 83 0.72 -6.24 13.63
CA ARG A 83 -0.65 -6.54 13.18
C ARG A 83 -1.49 -5.31 12.91
N LEU A 84 -1.46 -4.33 13.81
CA LEU A 84 -2.15 -3.06 13.61
C LEU A 84 -1.58 -2.29 12.43
N HIS A 85 -0.28 -2.37 12.19
CA HIS A 85 0.37 -1.75 11.03
C HIS A 85 -0.13 -2.32 9.70
N ARG A 86 -0.39 -3.63 9.65
CA ARG A 86 -0.99 -4.28 8.47
C ARG A 86 -2.50 -4.07 8.34
N HIS A 87 -3.16 -3.61 9.39
CA HIS A 87 -4.60 -3.47 9.42
C HIS A 87 -5.05 -2.15 8.79
N THR A 88 -6.07 -2.25 7.94
CA THR A 88 -6.89 -1.14 7.49
C THR A 88 -8.25 -1.23 8.15
N ASP A 89 -8.70 -0.14 8.76
CA ASP A 89 -10.04 -0.07 9.35
C ASP A 89 -11.11 -0.23 8.24
N PRO A 90 -12.02 -1.20 8.35
CA PRO A 90 -13.15 -1.31 7.44
C PRO A 90 -14.13 -0.14 7.69
N THR A 91 -14.98 0.14 6.71
CA THR A 91 -16.15 0.99 6.94
C THR A 91 -17.06 0.30 7.97
N PRO A 92 -17.33 0.93 9.13
CA PRO A 92 -18.27 0.41 10.11
C PRO A 92 -19.67 0.17 9.52
N LEU A 93 -20.39 -0.77 10.12
CA LEU A 93 -21.80 -1.04 9.82
C LEU A 93 -22.74 -0.08 10.57
N ALA A 94 -22.27 0.53 11.66
CA ALA A 94 -23.00 1.56 12.39
C ALA A 94 -23.41 2.73 11.48
N ASP A 95 -24.48 3.42 11.87
CA ASP A 95 -24.93 4.65 11.20
C ASP A 95 -23.80 5.71 11.27
N PRO A 96 -23.35 6.28 10.13
CA PRO A 96 -22.37 7.36 10.11
C PRO A 96 -22.75 8.58 10.96
N ASP A 97 -24.05 8.83 11.14
CA ASP A 97 -24.56 9.96 11.92
C ASP A 97 -24.59 9.64 13.44
N ASP A 98 -24.50 8.37 13.83
CA ASP A 98 -24.27 7.95 15.23
C ASP A 98 -22.76 7.82 15.50
N GLN A 99 -22.15 8.95 15.86
CA GLN A 99 -20.72 9.02 16.14
C GLN A 99 -20.26 8.06 17.25
N ALA A 100 -21.10 7.79 18.25
CA ALA A 100 -20.73 6.95 19.39
C ALA A 100 -20.67 5.48 18.97
N ALA A 101 -21.70 4.99 18.28
CA ALA A 101 -21.73 3.64 17.73
C ALA A 101 -20.60 3.42 16.71
N TRP A 102 -20.41 4.39 15.81
CA TRP A 102 -19.35 4.36 14.80
C TRP A 102 -17.94 4.22 15.42
N THR A 103 -17.64 5.05 16.42
CA THR A 103 -16.33 5.02 17.09
C THR A 103 -16.12 3.72 17.86
N ALA A 104 -17.17 3.22 18.54
CA ALA A 104 -17.10 1.97 19.29
C ALA A 104 -16.78 0.78 18.39
N GLU A 105 -17.37 0.71 17.20
CA GLU A 105 -17.11 -0.37 16.23
C GLU A 105 -15.66 -0.35 15.71
N LEU A 106 -15.13 0.84 15.39
CA LEU A 106 -13.73 1.01 14.97
C LEU A 106 -12.76 0.58 16.07
N VAL A 107 -12.96 1.05 17.30
CA VAL A 107 -12.11 0.69 18.45
C VAL A 107 -12.20 -0.80 18.74
N GLY A 108 -13.40 -1.39 18.68
CA GLY A 108 -13.62 -2.82 18.87
C GLY A 108 -12.86 -3.66 17.84
N THR A 109 -12.94 -3.27 16.57
CA THR A 109 -12.23 -3.97 15.48
C THR A 109 -10.72 -3.90 15.66
N ARG A 110 -10.16 -2.71 15.94
CA ARG A 110 -8.72 -2.55 16.19
C ARG A 110 -8.26 -3.32 17.42
N ARG A 111 -9.05 -3.34 18.49
CA ARG A 111 -8.75 -4.12 19.70
C ARG A 111 -8.72 -5.61 19.39
N ALA A 112 -9.68 -6.14 18.63
CA ALA A 112 -9.72 -7.54 18.23
C ALA A 112 -8.51 -7.94 17.37
N VAL A 113 -8.07 -7.05 16.47
CA VAL A 113 -6.84 -7.29 15.69
C VAL A 113 -5.60 -7.24 16.57
N ALA A 114 -5.52 -6.28 17.49
CA ALA A 114 -4.39 -6.12 18.41
C ALA A 114 -4.25 -7.33 19.34
N THR A 115 -5.32 -7.78 19.99
CA THR A 115 -5.31 -8.96 20.86
C THR A 115 -5.25 -10.27 20.08
N GLY A 116 -5.35 -10.21 18.75
CA GLY A 116 -5.21 -11.32 17.86
C GLY A 116 -6.40 -12.28 17.86
N THR A 117 -7.58 -11.81 18.21
CA THR A 117 -8.85 -12.53 18.05
C THR A 117 -9.43 -12.39 16.64
N ALA A 118 -8.99 -11.40 15.86
CA ALA A 118 -9.39 -11.19 14.46
C ALA A 118 -8.19 -10.91 13.55
N GLN A 119 -8.16 -11.44 12.31
CA GLN A 119 -7.10 -11.16 11.33
C GLN A 119 -7.07 -9.68 10.90
N PRO A 120 -5.89 -9.08 10.62
CA PRO A 120 -5.82 -7.76 10.02
C PRO A 120 -6.50 -7.78 8.65
N VAL A 121 -7.44 -6.86 8.44
CA VAL A 121 -8.00 -6.59 7.12
C VAL A 121 -7.00 -5.79 6.30
N ALA A 122 -6.64 -6.28 5.11
CA ALA A 122 -5.86 -5.53 4.14
C ALA A 122 -6.79 -4.86 3.12
N TYR A 123 -6.41 -3.70 2.59
CA TYR A 123 -7.05 -3.16 1.39
C TYR A 123 -7.08 -4.23 0.30
N ARG A 124 -8.24 -4.40 -0.34
CA ARG A 124 -8.28 -5.07 -1.64
C ARG A 124 -7.31 -4.31 -2.53
N GLN A 125 -6.18 -4.93 -2.88
CA GLN A 125 -5.29 -4.35 -3.88
C GLN A 125 -6.15 -4.03 -5.09
N LEU A 126 -6.06 -2.80 -5.60
CA LEU A 126 -6.56 -2.44 -6.93
C LEU A 126 -5.69 -3.19 -7.95
N THR A 127 -5.80 -4.51 -7.98
CA THR A 127 -5.24 -5.31 -9.05
C THR A 127 -5.93 -4.81 -10.31
N GLY A 128 -5.16 -4.32 -11.27
CA GLY A 128 -5.65 -3.95 -12.60
C GLY A 128 -6.24 -5.18 -13.29
N ARG A 129 -7.44 -5.58 -12.86
CA ARG A 129 -8.22 -6.61 -13.50
C ARG A 129 -8.59 -6.07 -14.88
N ARG A 130 -8.64 -6.96 -15.86
CA ARG A 130 -9.11 -6.65 -17.21
C ARG A 130 -10.41 -5.84 -17.07
N ALA A 131 -10.44 -4.63 -17.61
CA ALA A 131 -11.58 -3.73 -17.49
C ALA A 131 -12.85 -4.49 -17.88
N ASP A 132 -13.87 -4.42 -17.02
CA ASP A 132 -15.17 -5.04 -17.30
C ASP A 132 -15.66 -4.54 -18.67
N PRO A 133 -16.01 -5.40 -19.63
CA PRO A 133 -16.53 -4.99 -20.93
C PRO A 133 -17.71 -4.01 -20.82
N ARG A 134 -18.53 -4.13 -19.77
CA ARG A 134 -19.63 -3.18 -19.49
C ARG A 134 -19.11 -1.81 -19.07
N LEU A 135 -18.00 -1.75 -18.32
CA LEU A 135 -17.33 -0.51 -17.98
C LEU A 135 -16.74 0.15 -19.23
N GLY A 136 -16.14 -0.63 -20.13
CA GLY A 136 -15.67 -0.13 -21.43
C GLY A 136 -16.79 0.53 -22.23
N ALA A 137 -17.90 -0.19 -22.44
CA ALA A 137 -19.08 0.35 -23.12
C ALA A 137 -19.67 1.58 -22.43
N ARG A 138 -19.67 1.61 -21.09
CA ARG A 138 -20.15 2.77 -20.34
C ARG A 138 -19.22 3.98 -20.47
N LEU A 139 -17.91 3.77 -20.48
CA LEU A 139 -16.94 4.83 -20.71
C LEU A 139 -17.03 5.39 -22.13
N GLU A 140 -17.31 4.54 -23.13
CA GLU A 140 -17.59 4.99 -24.50
C GLU A 140 -18.88 5.84 -24.57
N GLN A 141 -19.94 5.43 -23.85
CA GLN A 141 -21.18 6.22 -23.75
C GLN A 141 -20.99 7.57 -23.04
N VAL A 142 -20.21 7.60 -21.96
CA VAL A 142 -19.91 8.83 -21.21
C VAL A 142 -18.96 9.73 -22.01
N GLY A 143 -18.08 9.12 -22.82
CA GLY A 143 -17.07 9.81 -23.59
C GLY A 143 -16.02 10.45 -22.70
N SER A 144 -15.73 11.72 -22.94
CA SER A 144 -14.72 12.46 -22.17
C SER A 144 -15.22 12.86 -20.79
N CYS A 145 -14.43 12.60 -19.75
CA CYS A 145 -14.70 13.10 -18.39
C CYS A 145 -14.67 14.63 -18.27
N ILE A 146 -14.10 15.32 -19.26
CA ILE A 146 -14.11 16.78 -19.37
C ILE A 146 -15.13 17.18 -20.44
N PRO A 147 -16.22 17.89 -20.08
CA PRO A 147 -17.20 18.39 -21.04
C PRO A 147 -16.58 19.31 -22.10
N PRO A 148 -17.12 19.38 -23.33
CA PRO A 148 -16.58 20.21 -24.41
C PRO A 148 -16.41 21.68 -24.05
N GLU A 149 -17.35 22.27 -23.32
CA GLU A 149 -17.33 23.67 -22.88
C GLU A 149 -16.19 23.94 -21.88
N ALA A 150 -16.01 23.06 -20.89
CA ALA A 150 -14.89 23.14 -19.95
C ALA A 150 -13.55 22.96 -20.69
N ARG A 151 -13.53 22.07 -21.69
CA ARG A 151 -12.37 21.85 -22.53
C ARG A 151 -12.02 23.12 -23.33
N ALA A 152 -13.00 23.80 -23.92
CA ALA A 152 -12.81 25.07 -24.63
C ALA A 152 -12.32 26.18 -23.68
N ALA A 153 -12.92 26.33 -22.50
CA ALA A 153 -12.51 27.30 -21.50
C ALA A 153 -11.06 27.11 -21.02
N LEU A 154 -10.58 25.86 -20.98
CA LEU A 154 -9.19 25.54 -20.61
C LEU A 154 -8.18 25.75 -21.74
N ALA A 155 -8.61 26.04 -22.99
CA ALA A 155 -7.71 26.21 -24.13
C ALA A 155 -6.53 27.19 -23.89
N PRO A 156 -6.72 28.35 -23.22
CA PRO A 156 -5.62 29.28 -22.93
C PRO A 156 -4.52 28.70 -22.03
N PHE A 157 -4.86 27.71 -21.20
CA PHE A 157 -3.96 27.04 -20.25
C PHE A 157 -3.37 25.73 -20.78
N ARG A 158 -3.98 25.13 -21.83
CA ARG A 158 -3.53 23.89 -22.48
C ARG A 158 -3.15 24.09 -23.94
N ARG A 159 -2.50 25.21 -24.25
CA ARG A 159 -2.29 25.74 -25.62
C ARG A 159 -1.84 24.69 -26.64
N ALA A 160 -0.79 23.92 -26.34
CA ALA A 160 -0.28 22.89 -27.25
C ALA A 160 -1.31 21.77 -27.53
N ARG A 161 -2.06 21.36 -26.50
CA ARG A 161 -3.12 20.35 -26.64
C ARG A 161 -4.32 20.91 -27.41
N ALA A 162 -4.72 22.15 -27.14
CA ALA A 162 -5.80 22.82 -27.86
C ALA A 162 -5.45 23.02 -29.35
N ALA A 163 -4.21 23.40 -29.66
CA ALA A 163 -3.72 23.53 -31.03
C ALA A 163 -3.73 22.19 -31.78
N ARG A 164 -3.31 21.09 -31.13
CA ARG A 164 -3.41 19.73 -31.70
C ARG A 164 -4.86 19.34 -31.96
N GLU A 165 -5.75 19.52 -30.98
CA GLU A 165 -7.18 19.19 -31.14
C GLU A 165 -7.82 19.99 -32.29
N ALA A 166 -7.49 21.28 -32.43
CA ALA A 166 -7.96 22.11 -33.54
C ALA A 166 -7.40 21.67 -34.91
N ALA A 167 -6.12 21.30 -34.98
CA ALA A 167 -5.51 20.78 -36.20
C ALA A 167 -6.17 19.45 -36.63
N LEU A 168 -6.43 18.55 -35.69
CA LEU A 168 -7.12 17.29 -35.96
C LEU A 168 -8.55 17.51 -36.45
N ALA A 169 -9.27 18.47 -35.87
CA ALA A 169 -10.60 18.84 -36.34
C ALA A 169 -10.60 19.39 -37.77
N GLN A 170 -9.48 19.99 -38.22
CA GLN A 170 -9.26 20.44 -39.60
C GLN A 170 -8.73 19.32 -40.52
N GLY A 171 -8.69 18.07 -40.04
CA GLY A 171 -8.20 16.91 -40.81
C GLY A 171 -6.68 16.86 -40.98
N GLN A 172 -5.92 17.65 -40.22
CA GLN A 172 -4.46 17.64 -40.28
C GLN A 172 -3.87 16.37 -39.65
N PRO A 173 -2.67 15.94 -40.08
CA PRO A 173 -2.02 14.75 -39.53
C PRO A 173 -1.68 14.88 -38.04
N ASP A 174 -1.96 13.84 -37.27
CA ASP A 174 -1.56 13.79 -35.86
C ASP A 174 -0.09 13.42 -35.70
N ALA A 175 0.77 14.41 -35.56
CA ALA A 175 2.19 14.17 -35.30
C ALA A 175 2.46 13.31 -34.04
N LEU A 176 1.55 13.27 -33.05
CA LEU A 176 1.74 12.44 -31.85
C LEU A 176 1.26 11.00 -32.02
N SER A 177 0.53 10.67 -33.08
CA SER A 177 0.09 9.29 -33.36
C SER A 177 1.25 8.34 -33.70
N VAL A 178 2.37 8.89 -34.18
CA VAL A 178 3.58 8.15 -34.56
C VAL A 178 4.70 8.34 -33.55
N ARG A 179 5.62 7.38 -33.44
CA ARG A 179 6.88 7.55 -32.69
C ARG A 179 7.76 8.59 -33.40
N CYS A 180 8.52 9.37 -32.63
CA CYS A 180 9.50 10.32 -33.19
C CYS A 180 10.83 9.62 -33.47
N ASP A 181 11.30 9.62 -34.71
CA ASP A 181 12.59 8.97 -35.02
C ASP A 181 13.80 9.73 -34.47
N TRP A 182 13.72 11.06 -34.37
CA TRP A 182 14.83 11.89 -33.89
C TRP A 182 15.03 11.81 -32.38
N CYS A 183 13.98 12.09 -31.59
CA CYS A 183 14.08 12.13 -30.12
C CYS A 183 13.54 10.88 -29.44
N GLN A 184 13.07 9.89 -30.21
CA GLN A 184 12.51 8.62 -29.74
C GLN A 184 11.29 8.73 -28.81
N ALA A 185 10.66 9.91 -28.72
CA ALA A 185 9.43 10.07 -27.97
C ALA A 185 8.34 9.12 -28.50
N PRO A 186 7.67 8.34 -27.63
CA PRO A 186 6.67 7.37 -28.04
C PRO A 186 5.40 8.04 -28.58
N ALA A 187 4.56 7.25 -29.25
CA ALA A 187 3.23 7.70 -29.65
C ALA A 187 2.44 8.18 -28.42
N GLY A 188 1.68 9.25 -28.56
CA GLY A 188 0.96 9.92 -27.48
C GLY A 188 1.78 10.91 -26.66
N GLU A 189 3.12 10.83 -26.67
CA GLU A 189 3.99 11.74 -25.91
C GLU A 189 4.60 12.86 -26.77
N PRO A 190 4.69 14.10 -26.27
CA PRO A 190 5.30 15.20 -27.00
C PRO A 190 6.82 15.02 -27.16
N CYS A 191 7.37 15.65 -28.20
CA CYS A 191 8.82 15.64 -28.42
C CYS A 191 9.56 16.32 -27.27
N ARG A 192 10.77 15.85 -26.97
CA ARG A 192 11.62 16.41 -25.91
C ARG A 192 12.86 17.09 -26.53
N ARG A 193 13.30 18.20 -25.95
CA ARG A 193 14.59 18.85 -26.23
C ARG A 193 15.50 18.76 -25.02
N ARG A 194 16.81 18.61 -25.23
CA ARG A 194 17.78 18.72 -24.14
C ARG A 194 17.85 20.18 -23.67
N ARG A 195 17.86 20.41 -22.36
CA ARG A 195 18.20 21.69 -21.77
C ARG A 195 19.72 21.74 -21.64
N ILE A 196 20.34 22.63 -22.40
CA ILE A 196 21.77 22.88 -22.35
C ILE A 196 22.00 24.10 -21.46
N GLY A 197 22.90 23.96 -20.47
CA GLY A 197 23.30 25.07 -19.61
C GLY A 197 24.20 26.07 -20.35
N PRO A 198 24.48 27.24 -19.75
CA PRO A 198 25.40 28.23 -20.33
C PRO A 198 26.82 27.69 -20.57
N ASP A 199 27.17 26.64 -19.84
CA ASP A 199 28.42 25.87 -19.91
C ASP A 199 28.45 24.84 -21.06
N GLY A 200 27.39 24.73 -21.85
CA GLY A 200 27.28 23.77 -22.96
C GLY A 200 26.91 22.35 -22.53
N PHE A 201 26.75 22.08 -21.23
CA PHE A 201 26.41 20.76 -20.71
C PHE A 201 24.90 20.53 -20.60
N ALA A 202 24.46 19.31 -20.86
CA ALA A 202 23.04 18.94 -20.75
C ALA A 202 22.63 18.79 -19.28
N ARG A 203 21.66 19.60 -18.83
CA ARG A 203 21.14 19.59 -17.44
C ARG A 203 19.74 18.99 -17.31
N GLY A 204 19.16 18.49 -18.41
CA GLY A 204 17.88 17.79 -18.38
C GLY A 204 17.18 17.80 -19.74
N SER A 205 15.88 17.49 -19.73
CA SER A 205 15.01 17.59 -20.89
C SER A 205 13.82 18.51 -20.62
N ALA A 206 13.31 19.14 -21.67
CA ALA A 206 12.08 19.91 -21.65
C ALA A 206 11.15 19.38 -22.75
N VAL A 207 9.85 19.42 -22.49
CA VAL A 207 8.85 19.21 -23.54
C VAL A 207 8.97 20.34 -24.56
N ARG A 208 8.88 19.99 -25.84
CA ARG A 208 8.79 20.96 -26.93
C ARG A 208 7.32 21.29 -27.17
N ASP A 209 7.06 22.57 -27.44
CA ASP A 209 5.72 23.02 -27.86
C ASP A 209 5.36 22.49 -29.25
N GLU A 210 6.36 22.37 -30.13
CA GLU A 210 6.20 21.80 -31.46
C GLU A 210 6.93 20.46 -31.65
N PRO A 211 6.27 19.47 -32.29
CA PRO A 211 6.91 18.23 -32.72
C PRO A 211 8.11 18.46 -33.65
N HIS A 212 9.08 17.55 -33.65
CA HIS A 212 10.18 17.60 -34.61
C HIS A 212 9.65 17.46 -36.06
N PRO A 213 10.24 18.15 -37.05
CA PRO A 213 9.79 18.11 -38.45
C PRO A 213 9.64 16.68 -38.99
N CYS A 214 10.64 15.82 -38.74
CA CYS A 214 10.61 14.41 -39.16
C CYS A 214 9.36 13.67 -38.65
N ARG A 215 8.86 14.02 -37.45
CA ARG A 215 7.66 13.38 -36.89
C ARG A 215 6.38 13.89 -37.57
N LYS A 216 6.34 15.16 -37.97
CA LYS A 216 5.23 15.74 -38.74
C LYS A 216 5.16 15.09 -40.13
N ASP A 217 6.30 14.94 -40.80
CA ASP A 217 6.40 14.33 -42.13
C ASP A 217 5.98 12.85 -42.13
N LEU A 218 6.41 12.10 -41.10
CA LEU A 218 5.99 10.71 -40.91
C LEU A 218 4.47 10.59 -40.71
N ALA A 219 3.89 11.44 -39.87
CA ALA A 219 2.44 11.44 -39.65
C ALA A 219 1.66 11.80 -40.93
N ALA A 220 2.14 12.77 -41.71
CA ALA A 220 1.55 13.13 -43.00
C ALA A 220 1.62 11.98 -44.01
N THR A 221 2.75 11.28 -44.06
CA THR A 221 2.94 10.10 -44.93
C THR A 221 1.98 8.96 -44.56
N GLN A 222 1.84 8.65 -43.26
CA GLN A 222 0.91 7.62 -42.81
C GLN A 222 -0.55 7.99 -43.08
N GLN A 223 -0.94 9.24 -42.88
CA GLN A 223 -2.30 9.68 -43.19
C GLN A 223 -2.59 9.61 -44.69
N GLY A 224 -1.63 10.01 -45.54
CA GLY A 224 -1.77 9.88 -47.00
C GLY A 224 -1.94 8.43 -47.46
N GLN A 225 -1.20 7.49 -46.86
CA GLN A 225 -1.34 6.05 -47.13
C GLN A 225 -2.70 5.51 -46.67
N GLN A 226 -3.19 5.92 -45.50
CA GLN A 226 -4.50 5.52 -44.99
C GLN A 226 -5.65 6.04 -45.87
N THR A 227 -5.57 7.29 -46.33
CA THR A 227 -6.57 7.88 -47.23
C THR A 227 -6.54 7.23 -48.62
N ALA A 228 -5.38 6.76 -49.10
CA ALA A 228 -5.27 6.06 -50.38
C ALA A 228 -5.73 4.59 -50.34
N MET A 229 -5.86 4.01 -49.14
CA MET A 229 -6.30 2.63 -48.90
C MET A 229 -7.77 2.52 -48.46
N ALA A 230 -8.45 3.64 -48.20
CA ALA A 230 -9.86 3.74 -47.80
C ALA A 230 -10.75 4.07 -48.99
#